data_AF-A0A1F7JAY4-F1
#
_entry.id   AF-A0A1F7JAY4-F1
#
_cell.length_a   1.000
_cell.length_b   1.000
_cell.length_c   1.000
_cell.angle_alpha   90.00
_cell.angle_beta   90.00
_cell.angle_gamma   90.00
#
_symmetry.space_group_name_H-M   'P 1'
#
loop_
_entity.id
_entity.type
_entity.pdbx_description
1 polymer ?
#
loop_
_entity_poly.entity_id
_entity_poly.type
_entity_poly.pdbx_seq_one_letter_code
_entity_poly.pdbx_strand_id
1 'polypeptide(L)'
;MKTALLIGRFQPFHFGHLYLIKKALSVSDRLFIGIGSSNRTDVKNPLNWRVRKKMLKKVIDKEKLNGKIKEIIPLKDFFNDEKWLNNVVKKTGGFDVVVGNNNWVNRIMKNGGKKIMRVPYYKRYLYEGEKIRRLMNEGKRWESRVPKYLVEEINKELGKIRCQHVVIGGTFDHFHKGHEALIKKAINSGSKVTLGVATKNIYIKKPLTEAIEPYKIRKKSVTDFLKKKKWLSRTKIISFSDFRAGAHIRGDIDAIVVSRITYGNALKINDLRIKNNLDPLKIIIVDNVLAGDKKLLSSERIRAGEIDKDGANYTRFFKKTLFLPKNLRKQLRKPLGKVLKNTGQVLKFFRQSKPIMTLAIGDIISQELEQNKFVPDVKIIDFRSRRHSLYSSTEVEKNSSRRARTVNTSGTINPKSVKAINLAIKKNLSTKKPQTVIVFGEEDLLALPAIVLSPLNSLVLYGQWHLGVIAIQTTEETKEKTTKLLKKFN
;
A
#
# COMPACT_ATOMS: atom_id res chain seq x y z
N MET A 1 38.42 -30.49 -20.89
CA MET A 1 37.12 -30.91 -20.33
C MET A 1 36.22 -29.70 -20.22
N LYS A 2 35.15 -29.65 -21.01
CA LYS A 2 34.25 -28.50 -21.13
C LYS A 2 33.31 -28.43 -19.93
N THR A 3 33.27 -27.30 -19.25
CA THR A 3 32.48 -27.06 -18.04
C THR A 3 31.40 -26.02 -18.29
N ALA A 4 30.14 -26.39 -18.05
CA ALA A 4 29.01 -25.47 -18.11
C ALA A 4 28.66 -24.87 -16.74
N LEU A 5 27.98 -23.73 -16.74
CA LEU A 5 27.32 -23.13 -15.59
C LEU A 5 25.81 -23.00 -15.85
N LEU A 6 25.00 -23.52 -14.93
CA LEU A 6 23.55 -23.35 -14.92
C LEU A 6 23.14 -22.62 -13.64
N ILE A 7 22.38 -21.53 -13.77
CA ILE A 7 21.90 -20.73 -12.63
C ILE A 7 20.38 -20.77 -12.55
N GLY A 8 19.85 -21.10 -11.39
CA GLY A 8 18.41 -21.13 -11.12
C GLY A 8 18.10 -20.78 -9.68
N ARG A 9 16.88 -20.31 -9.42
CA ARG A 9 16.40 -20.14 -8.03
C ARG A 9 15.95 -21.46 -7.43
N PHE A 10 15.47 -22.41 -8.23
CA PHE A 10 14.97 -23.71 -7.77
C PHE A 10 13.90 -23.60 -6.67
N GLN A 11 12.86 -22.79 -6.92
CA GLN A 11 11.79 -22.45 -5.96
C GLN A 11 10.40 -22.99 -6.39
N PRO A 12 10.08 -24.28 -6.21
CA PRO A 12 11.01 -25.38 -5.94
C PRO A 12 11.73 -25.89 -7.19
N PHE A 13 12.59 -26.89 -7.02
CA PHE A 13 13.05 -27.72 -8.13
C PHE A 13 11.86 -28.41 -8.82
N HIS A 14 11.89 -28.56 -10.15
CA HIS A 14 10.79 -29.10 -10.95
C HIS A 14 11.31 -29.70 -12.27
N PHE A 15 10.46 -30.40 -13.04
CA PHE A 15 10.88 -31.09 -14.27
C PHE A 15 11.52 -30.17 -15.32
N GLY A 16 11.09 -28.91 -15.41
CA GLY A 16 11.75 -27.91 -16.27
C GLY A 16 13.23 -27.66 -15.90
N HIS A 17 13.59 -27.69 -14.60
CA HIS A 17 14.99 -27.58 -14.17
C HIS A 17 15.79 -28.84 -14.50
N LEU A 18 15.18 -30.02 -14.31
CA LEU A 18 15.81 -31.30 -14.66
C LEU A 18 16.14 -31.37 -16.16
N TYR A 19 15.20 -30.95 -17.01
CA TYR A 19 15.42 -30.82 -18.44
C TYR A 19 16.60 -29.89 -18.75
N LEU A 20 16.68 -28.73 -18.10
CA LEU A 20 17.77 -27.77 -18.29
C LEU A 20 19.13 -28.35 -17.88
N ILE A 21 19.18 -29.10 -16.77
CA ILE A 21 20.40 -29.80 -16.33
C ILE A 21 20.84 -30.84 -17.38
N LYS A 22 19.91 -31.66 -17.88
CA LYS A 22 20.21 -32.68 -18.90
C LYS A 22 20.71 -32.04 -20.21
N LYS A 23 20.14 -30.90 -20.62
CA LYS A 23 20.61 -30.15 -21.80
C LYS A 23 21.94 -29.44 -21.59
N ALA A 24 22.24 -28.99 -20.38
CA ALA A 24 23.58 -28.46 -20.08
C ALA A 24 24.62 -29.58 -20.20
N LEU A 25 24.35 -30.76 -19.63
CA LEU A 25 25.24 -31.91 -19.69
C LEU A 25 25.34 -32.59 -21.07
N SER A 26 24.44 -32.29 -22.01
CA SER A 26 24.59 -32.77 -23.39
C SER A 26 25.59 -31.94 -24.20
N VAL A 27 26.06 -30.81 -23.68
CA VAL A 27 27.00 -29.91 -24.37
C VAL A 27 28.26 -29.62 -23.58
N SER A 28 28.43 -30.28 -22.43
CA SER A 28 29.56 -30.11 -21.49
C SER A 28 29.80 -31.39 -20.71
N ASP A 29 31.06 -31.66 -20.39
CA ASP A 29 31.47 -32.83 -19.60
C ASP A 29 31.13 -32.67 -18.11
N ARG A 30 31.27 -31.44 -17.59
CA ARG A 30 31.00 -31.10 -16.19
C ARG A 30 30.08 -29.88 -16.05
N LEU A 31 29.34 -29.82 -14.94
CA LEU A 31 28.38 -28.76 -14.68
C LEU A 31 28.52 -28.16 -13.28
N PHE A 32 28.60 -26.84 -13.20
CA PHE A 32 28.30 -26.07 -12.00
C PHE A 32 26.81 -25.72 -11.92
N ILE A 33 26.23 -25.85 -10.73
CA ILE A 33 24.84 -25.45 -10.47
C ILE A 33 24.81 -24.29 -9.46
N GLY A 34 24.47 -23.09 -9.94
CA GLY A 34 24.31 -21.89 -9.12
C GLY A 34 22.89 -21.75 -8.56
N ILE A 35 22.75 -21.80 -7.23
CA ILE A 35 21.50 -21.49 -6.53
C ILE A 35 21.40 -19.97 -6.35
N GLY A 36 20.64 -19.30 -7.22
CA GLY A 36 20.38 -17.86 -7.15
C GLY A 36 19.50 -17.45 -5.97
N SER A 37 19.55 -16.17 -5.58
CA SER A 37 18.82 -15.62 -4.43
C SER A 37 19.03 -16.45 -3.15
N SER A 38 20.28 -16.83 -2.87
CA SER A 38 20.61 -17.69 -1.73
C SER A 38 20.40 -17.01 -0.37
N ASN A 39 20.39 -15.68 -0.33
CA ASN A 39 20.18 -14.84 0.85
C ASN A 39 18.72 -14.37 1.04
N ARG A 40 17.76 -14.89 0.25
CA ARG A 40 16.36 -14.48 0.32
C ARG A 40 15.44 -15.61 0.79
N THR A 41 14.51 -15.24 1.65
CA THR A 41 13.38 -16.06 2.07
C THR A 41 12.13 -15.18 2.07
N ASP A 42 11.32 -15.25 1.02
CA ASP A 42 10.13 -14.41 0.81
C ASP A 42 9.05 -15.17 0.01
N VAL A 43 7.94 -14.53 -0.37
CA VAL A 43 6.84 -15.19 -1.10
C VAL A 43 7.30 -15.76 -2.46
N LYS A 44 8.29 -15.12 -3.10
CA LYS A 44 8.87 -15.60 -4.36
C LYS A 44 9.96 -16.65 -4.12
N ASN A 45 10.50 -16.72 -2.90
CA ASN A 45 11.58 -17.60 -2.48
C ASN A 45 11.20 -18.36 -1.19
N PRO A 46 10.17 -19.24 -1.23
CA PRO A 46 9.66 -19.90 -0.03
C PRO A 46 10.65 -20.90 0.59
N LEU A 47 11.55 -21.49 -0.20
CA LEU A 47 12.55 -22.45 0.27
C LEU A 47 13.91 -21.76 0.48
N ASN A 48 14.51 -21.93 1.66
CA ASN A 48 15.87 -21.43 1.89
C ASN A 48 16.88 -22.18 1.00
N TRP A 49 18.10 -21.63 0.85
CA TRP A 49 19.09 -22.20 -0.07
C TRP A 49 19.60 -23.59 0.35
N ARG A 50 19.62 -23.92 1.65
CA ARG A 50 20.07 -25.22 2.16
C ARG A 50 19.10 -26.33 1.75
N VAL A 51 17.79 -26.07 1.85
CA VAL A 51 16.72 -26.96 1.37
C VAL A 51 16.88 -27.20 -0.12
N ARG A 52 17.04 -26.12 -0.90
CA ARG A 52 17.24 -26.23 -2.36
C ARG A 52 18.49 -27.02 -2.72
N LYS A 53 19.59 -26.85 -1.97
CA LYS A 53 20.82 -27.65 -2.15
C LYS A 53 20.57 -29.12 -1.84
N LYS A 54 19.82 -29.43 -0.78
CA LYS A 54 19.44 -30.81 -0.42
C LYS A 54 18.60 -31.47 -1.52
N MET A 55 17.61 -30.74 -2.05
CA MET A 55 16.80 -31.19 -3.19
C MET A 55 17.67 -31.46 -4.43
N LEU A 56 18.58 -30.55 -4.76
CA LEU A 56 19.51 -30.73 -5.88
C LEU A 56 20.41 -31.95 -5.67
N LYS A 57 20.99 -32.14 -4.48
CA LYS A 57 21.76 -33.36 -4.16
C LYS A 57 20.95 -34.64 -4.38
N LYS A 58 19.69 -34.66 -3.94
CA LYS A 58 18.79 -35.80 -4.13
C LYS A 58 18.48 -36.05 -5.61
N VAL A 59 18.31 -35.00 -6.41
CA VAL A 59 18.16 -35.12 -7.87
C VAL A 59 19.42 -35.67 -8.51
N ILE A 60 20.60 -35.16 -8.13
CA ILE A 60 21.88 -35.62 -8.68
C ILE A 60 22.08 -37.11 -8.43
N ASP A 61 21.76 -37.56 -7.21
CA ASP A 61 21.80 -38.97 -6.84
C ASP A 61 20.81 -39.81 -7.66
N LYS A 62 19.51 -39.46 -7.62
CA LYS A 62 18.45 -40.23 -8.28
C LYS A 62 18.54 -40.25 -9.81
N GLU A 63 19.14 -39.22 -10.41
CA GLU A 63 19.35 -39.13 -11.86
C GLU A 63 20.76 -39.59 -12.28
N LYS A 64 21.56 -40.16 -11.36
CA LYS A 64 22.91 -40.69 -11.61
C LYS A 64 23.88 -39.66 -12.21
N LEU A 65 23.88 -38.44 -11.67
CA LEU A 65 24.68 -37.31 -12.16
C LEU A 65 25.92 -36.98 -11.30
N ASN A 66 26.21 -37.74 -10.25
CA ASN A 66 27.27 -37.42 -9.26
C ASN A 66 28.64 -37.11 -9.89
N GLY A 67 29.09 -37.90 -10.89
CA GLY A 67 30.37 -37.68 -11.58
C GLY A 67 30.38 -36.52 -12.58
N LYS A 68 29.22 -35.94 -12.89
CA LYS A 68 29.06 -34.86 -13.88
C LYS A 68 28.87 -33.48 -13.22
N ILE A 69 28.44 -33.43 -11.96
CA ILE A 69 28.24 -32.16 -11.26
C ILE A 69 29.50 -31.81 -10.48
N LYS A 70 30.13 -30.69 -10.85
CA LYS A 70 31.36 -30.22 -10.19
C LYS A 70 31.06 -29.64 -8.81
N GLU A 71 30.08 -28.75 -8.71
CA GLU A 71 29.65 -28.18 -7.44
C GLU A 71 28.25 -27.54 -7.50
N ILE A 72 27.58 -27.48 -6.34
CA ILE A 72 26.37 -26.67 -6.11
C ILE A 72 26.73 -25.44 -5.28
N ILE A 73 26.64 -24.27 -5.90
CA ILE A 73 27.17 -23.00 -5.37
C ILE A 73 26.03 -22.06 -4.96
N PRO A 74 26.01 -21.52 -3.72
CA PRO A 74 25.04 -20.50 -3.34
C PRO A 74 25.44 -19.11 -3.87
N LEU A 75 24.52 -18.46 -4.58
CA LEU A 75 24.71 -17.14 -5.19
C LEU A 75 23.77 -16.12 -4.54
N LYS A 76 24.36 -15.13 -3.83
CA LYS A 76 23.63 -14.02 -3.21
C LYS A 76 23.19 -13.01 -4.28
N ASP A 77 22.07 -12.33 -4.04
CA ASP A 77 21.66 -11.20 -4.87
C ASP A 77 22.49 -9.95 -4.51
N PHE A 78 22.93 -9.19 -5.52
CA PHE A 78 23.60 -7.89 -5.37
C PHE A 78 22.89 -6.84 -6.23
N PHE A 79 22.93 -5.57 -5.83
CA PHE A 79 22.41 -4.47 -6.64
C PHE A 79 23.30 -4.10 -7.83
N ASN A 80 24.59 -4.45 -7.76
CA ASN A 80 25.58 -4.18 -8.79
C ASN A 80 25.86 -5.48 -9.59
N ASP A 81 25.61 -5.43 -10.89
CA ASP A 81 25.73 -6.57 -11.82
C ASP A 81 27.17 -7.10 -11.94
N GLU A 82 28.17 -6.21 -11.90
CA GLU A 82 29.60 -6.56 -11.96
C GLU A 82 30.04 -7.28 -10.68
N LYS A 83 29.62 -6.77 -9.52
CA LYS A 83 29.84 -7.43 -8.22
C LYS A 83 29.21 -8.82 -8.18
N TRP A 84 28.02 -8.96 -8.78
CA TRP A 84 27.37 -10.27 -8.90
C TRP A 84 28.17 -11.21 -9.80
N LEU A 85 28.60 -10.76 -10.99
CA LEU A 85 29.42 -11.54 -11.91
C LEU A 85 30.74 -11.98 -11.28
N ASN A 86 31.48 -11.07 -10.65
CA ASN A 86 32.75 -11.35 -9.99
C ASN A 86 32.57 -12.39 -8.87
N ASN A 87 31.48 -12.29 -8.09
CA ASN A 87 31.16 -13.30 -7.09
C ASN A 87 30.86 -14.68 -7.71
N VAL A 88 30.25 -14.75 -8.89
CA VAL A 88 30.02 -16.03 -9.58
C VAL A 88 31.34 -16.62 -10.09
N VAL A 89 32.14 -15.83 -10.80
CA VAL A 89 33.44 -16.27 -11.36
C VAL A 89 34.36 -16.74 -10.25
N LYS A 90 34.52 -15.94 -9.18
CA LYS A 90 35.36 -16.27 -8.02
C LYS A 90 34.97 -17.61 -7.39
N LYS A 91 33.67 -17.91 -7.27
CA LYS A 91 33.20 -19.16 -6.66
C LYS A 91 33.33 -20.39 -7.57
N THR A 92 33.28 -20.18 -8.88
CA THR A 92 33.40 -21.29 -9.85
C THR A 92 34.84 -21.61 -10.23
N GLY A 93 35.77 -20.65 -10.05
CA GLY A 93 37.15 -20.77 -10.57
C GLY A 93 37.22 -20.78 -12.10
N GLY A 94 36.12 -20.44 -12.80
CA GLY A 94 36.02 -20.46 -14.26
C GLY A 94 35.05 -21.52 -14.81
N PHE A 95 34.51 -21.24 -16.00
CA PHE A 95 33.62 -22.12 -16.78
C PHE A 95 33.60 -21.66 -18.25
N ASP A 96 33.25 -22.56 -19.17
CA ASP A 96 33.33 -22.31 -20.62
C ASP A 96 32.04 -21.73 -21.21
N VAL A 97 30.88 -22.14 -20.68
CA VAL A 97 29.57 -21.76 -21.22
C VAL A 97 28.50 -21.63 -20.14
N VAL A 98 27.64 -20.64 -20.26
CA VAL A 98 26.45 -20.48 -19.42
C VAL A 98 25.24 -21.05 -20.15
N VAL A 99 24.51 -21.95 -19.51
CA VAL A 99 23.32 -22.60 -20.09
C VAL A 99 22.07 -22.10 -19.39
N GLY A 100 21.17 -21.43 -20.14
CA GLY A 100 19.94 -20.91 -19.57
C GLY A 100 19.18 -19.93 -20.44
N ASN A 101 17.93 -19.67 -20.04
CA ASN A 101 16.98 -18.80 -20.77
C ASN A 101 16.62 -17.53 -19.99
N ASN A 102 17.34 -17.21 -18.90
CA ASN A 102 17.08 -16.01 -18.14
C ASN A 102 17.78 -14.81 -18.81
N ASN A 103 17.00 -13.92 -19.42
CA ASN A 103 17.54 -12.77 -20.16
C ASN A 103 18.47 -11.89 -19.31
N TRP A 104 18.14 -11.67 -18.03
CA TRP A 104 18.95 -10.83 -17.14
C TRP A 104 20.31 -11.47 -16.84
N VAL A 105 20.34 -12.73 -16.42
CA VAL A 105 21.58 -13.49 -16.19
C VAL A 105 22.41 -13.58 -17.46
N ASN A 106 21.78 -13.91 -18.60
CA ASN A 106 22.46 -14.06 -19.88
C ASN A 106 23.10 -12.74 -20.33
N ARG A 107 22.45 -11.61 -20.08
CA ARG A 107 22.99 -10.27 -20.38
C ARG A 107 24.25 -9.97 -19.54
N ILE A 108 24.18 -10.17 -18.23
CA ILE A 108 25.33 -9.93 -17.33
C ILE A 108 26.52 -10.81 -17.73
N MET A 109 26.26 -12.10 -17.99
CA MET A 109 27.29 -13.05 -18.38
C MET A 109 27.91 -12.72 -19.75
N LYS A 110 27.09 -12.32 -20.73
CA LYS A 110 27.57 -11.90 -22.05
C LYS A 110 28.44 -10.63 -21.95
N ASN A 111 28.05 -9.66 -21.13
CA ASN A 111 28.85 -8.45 -20.88
C ASN A 111 30.19 -8.79 -20.21
N GLY A 112 30.23 -9.85 -19.39
CA GLY A 112 31.45 -10.42 -18.82
C GLY A 112 32.26 -11.31 -19.77
N GLY A 113 32.01 -11.26 -21.07
CA GLY A 113 32.71 -12.05 -22.09
C GLY A 113 32.41 -13.55 -22.09
N LYS A 114 31.34 -14.01 -21.40
CA LYS A 114 31.01 -15.43 -21.31
C LYS A 114 30.12 -15.89 -22.46
N LYS A 115 30.39 -17.10 -22.99
CA LYS A 115 29.55 -17.74 -24.00
C LYS A 115 28.20 -18.15 -23.40
N ILE A 116 27.11 -17.85 -24.10
CA ILE A 116 25.74 -18.16 -23.66
C ILE A 116 25.14 -19.21 -24.59
N MET A 117 24.55 -20.25 -24.01
CA MET A 117 23.75 -21.23 -24.72
C MET A 117 22.31 -21.20 -24.21
N ARG A 118 21.38 -20.81 -25.08
CA ARG A 118 19.93 -20.91 -24.83
C ARG A 118 19.44 -22.31 -25.18
N VAL A 119 18.38 -22.75 -24.53
CA VAL A 119 17.75 -24.04 -24.81
C VAL A 119 16.26 -23.89 -25.07
N PRO A 120 15.62 -24.76 -25.87
CA PRO A 120 14.17 -24.76 -26.01
C PRO A 120 13.47 -24.94 -24.66
N TYR A 121 12.32 -24.29 -24.46
CA TYR A 121 11.54 -24.48 -23.24
C TYR A 121 10.88 -25.87 -23.22
N TYR A 122 10.93 -26.55 -22.06
CA TYR A 122 10.23 -27.81 -21.87
C TYR A 122 8.91 -27.59 -21.11
N LYS A 123 7.78 -27.79 -21.80
CA LYS A 123 6.41 -27.69 -21.25
C LYS A 123 6.24 -26.51 -20.28
N ARG A 124 6.65 -25.31 -20.69
CA ARG A 124 6.69 -24.11 -19.83
C ARG A 124 5.33 -23.76 -19.20
N TYR A 125 4.25 -24.09 -19.89
CA TYR A 125 2.90 -23.90 -19.36
C TYR A 125 2.65 -24.70 -18.06
N LEU A 126 3.36 -25.82 -17.86
CA LEU A 126 3.34 -26.64 -16.64
C LEU A 126 4.51 -26.33 -15.69
N TYR A 127 5.74 -26.27 -16.20
CA TYR A 127 6.97 -26.30 -15.38
C TYR A 127 7.62 -24.93 -15.20
N GLU A 128 6.84 -23.99 -14.70
CA GLU A 128 7.32 -22.68 -14.30
C GLU A 128 7.15 -22.50 -12.80
N GLY A 129 8.24 -22.19 -12.09
CA GLY A 129 8.25 -22.09 -10.63
C GLY A 129 7.18 -21.15 -10.06
N GLU A 130 6.85 -20.06 -10.76
CA GLU A 130 5.77 -19.15 -10.34
C GLU A 130 4.39 -19.82 -10.36
N LYS A 131 4.07 -20.58 -11.41
CA LYS A 131 2.81 -21.32 -11.52
C LYS A 131 2.72 -22.44 -10.50
N ILE A 132 3.83 -23.14 -10.26
CA ILE A 132 3.91 -24.20 -9.25
C ILE A 132 3.65 -23.63 -7.86
N ARG A 133 4.32 -22.53 -7.49
CA ARG A 133 4.08 -21.85 -6.19
C ARG A 133 2.65 -21.32 -6.07
N ARG A 134 2.04 -20.83 -7.16
CA ARG A 134 0.63 -20.43 -7.16
C ARG A 134 -0.29 -21.60 -6.81
N LEU A 135 -0.10 -22.76 -7.43
CA LEU A 135 -0.89 -23.96 -7.09
C LEU A 135 -0.71 -24.39 -5.63
N MET A 136 0.53 -24.39 -5.12
CA MET A 136 0.80 -24.66 -3.70
C MET A 136 0.00 -23.73 -2.78
N ASN A 137 0.04 -22.43 -3.07
CA ASN A 137 -0.65 -21.42 -2.26
C ASN A 137 -2.19 -21.56 -2.33
N GLU A 138 -2.72 -22.05 -3.45
CA GLU A 138 -4.15 -22.28 -3.67
C GLU A 138 -4.61 -23.65 -3.14
N GLY A 139 -3.71 -24.48 -2.58
CA GLY A 139 -4.04 -25.85 -2.16
C GLY A 139 -4.37 -26.78 -3.33
N LYS A 140 -3.96 -26.43 -4.55
CA LYS A 140 -4.20 -27.22 -5.76
C LYS A 140 -3.04 -28.19 -6.02
N ARG A 141 -3.35 -29.27 -6.74
CA ARG A 141 -2.40 -30.35 -7.10
C ARG A 141 -1.23 -29.82 -7.93
N TRP A 142 -0.03 -29.81 -7.33
CA TRP A 142 1.22 -29.33 -7.93
C TRP A 142 2.29 -30.42 -8.01
N GLU A 143 2.11 -31.51 -7.27
CA GLU A 143 3.06 -32.61 -7.04
C GLU A 143 3.47 -33.28 -8.36
N SER A 144 2.57 -33.32 -9.35
CA SER A 144 2.84 -33.83 -10.70
C SER A 144 3.83 -32.99 -11.50
N ARG A 145 4.24 -31.81 -11.00
CA ARG A 145 5.17 -30.89 -11.66
C ARG A 145 6.60 -31.02 -11.16
N VAL A 146 6.84 -31.84 -10.14
CA VAL A 146 8.17 -32.11 -9.58
C VAL A 146 8.46 -33.61 -9.56
N PRO A 147 9.73 -34.04 -9.49
CA PRO A 147 10.05 -35.44 -9.21
C PRO A 147 9.38 -35.93 -7.91
N LYS A 148 8.70 -37.08 -7.96
CA LYS A 148 7.89 -37.61 -6.83
C LYS A 148 8.69 -37.69 -5.52
N TYR A 149 9.96 -38.09 -5.60
CA TYR A 149 10.86 -38.20 -4.44
C TYR A 149 11.22 -36.87 -3.77
N LEU A 150 10.86 -35.71 -4.34
CA LEU A 150 11.01 -34.40 -3.73
C LEU A 150 9.74 -33.91 -3.02
N VAL A 151 8.58 -34.51 -3.28
CA VAL A 151 7.27 -34.01 -2.80
C VAL A 151 7.23 -33.94 -1.28
N GLU A 152 7.60 -35.03 -0.60
CA GLU A 152 7.59 -35.10 0.86
C GLU A 152 8.53 -34.06 1.50
N GLU A 153 9.73 -33.88 0.94
CA GLU A 153 10.70 -32.92 1.45
C GLU A 153 10.25 -31.46 1.23
N ILE A 154 9.70 -31.17 0.06
CA ILE A 154 9.08 -29.87 -0.21
C ILE A 154 7.91 -29.65 0.75
N ASN A 155 7.03 -30.63 0.94
CA ASN A 155 5.90 -30.53 1.87
C ASN A 155 6.35 -30.36 3.32
N LYS A 156 7.40 -31.05 3.76
CA LYS A 156 7.96 -30.91 5.11
C LYS A 156 8.50 -29.49 5.34
N GLU A 157 9.24 -28.95 4.38
CA GLU A 157 9.80 -27.61 4.49
C GLU A 157 8.77 -26.50 4.28
N LEU A 158 7.75 -26.73 3.45
CA LEU A 158 6.60 -25.84 3.31
C LEU A 158 5.65 -25.92 4.51
N GLY A 159 5.49 -27.10 5.12
CA GLY A 159 4.70 -27.34 6.33
C GLY A 159 5.32 -26.72 7.58
N LYS A 160 6.65 -26.67 7.65
CA LYS A 160 7.42 -25.89 8.65
C LYS A 160 7.33 -24.36 8.45
N ILE A 161 6.68 -23.84 7.40
CA ILE A 161 6.53 -22.38 7.21
C ILE A 161 5.57 -21.77 8.22
N ARG A 162 4.72 -22.57 8.89
CA ARG A 162 4.01 -22.09 10.08
C ARG A 162 5.00 -21.92 11.23
N CYS A 163 5.46 -20.69 11.38
CA CYS A 163 6.06 -20.21 12.62
C CYS A 163 5.12 -20.53 13.79
N GLN A 164 5.63 -20.96 14.92
CA GLN A 164 4.81 -21.13 16.11
C GLN A 164 4.26 -19.78 16.57
N HIS A 165 5.10 -18.75 16.56
CA HIS A 165 4.73 -17.41 16.98
C HIS A 165 5.18 -16.33 15.99
N VAL A 166 4.20 -15.59 15.51
CA VAL A 166 4.39 -14.48 14.56
C VAL A 166 3.97 -13.17 15.20
N VAL A 167 4.76 -12.12 15.02
CA VAL A 167 4.39 -10.77 15.47
C VAL A 167 4.09 -9.85 14.30
N ILE A 168 3.13 -8.96 14.51
CA ILE A 168 2.82 -7.84 13.62
C ILE A 168 2.57 -6.58 14.41
N GLY A 169 2.92 -5.43 13.84
CA GLY A 169 2.69 -4.13 14.43
C GLY A 169 2.16 -3.16 13.39
N GLY A 170 1.22 -2.31 13.81
CA GLY A 170 0.66 -1.28 12.95
C GLY A 170 -0.07 -0.20 13.74
N THR A 171 -0.27 0.96 13.10
CA THR A 171 -1.18 1.97 13.66
C THR A 171 -2.62 1.48 13.57
N PHE A 172 -3.00 0.76 12.50
CA PHE A 172 -4.37 0.29 12.27
C PHE A 172 -5.41 1.41 12.30
N ASP A 173 -5.01 2.58 11.81
CA ASP A 173 -5.84 3.79 11.69
C ASP A 173 -6.78 3.66 10.49
N HIS A 174 -8.05 4.04 10.66
CA HIS A 174 -9.09 3.93 9.63
C HIS A 174 -9.05 2.55 8.96
N PHE A 175 -9.37 1.52 9.75
CA PHE A 175 -9.13 0.12 9.38
C PHE A 175 -9.65 -0.22 7.96
N HIS A 176 -8.79 -0.79 7.12
CA HIS A 176 -8.98 -0.88 5.66
C HIS A 176 -8.36 -2.15 5.07
N LYS A 177 -8.59 -2.44 3.78
CA LYS A 177 -8.14 -3.69 3.12
C LYS A 177 -6.64 -3.96 3.20
N GLY A 178 -5.80 -2.92 3.20
CA GLY A 178 -4.37 -3.04 3.47
C GLY A 178 -4.04 -3.67 4.85
N HIS A 179 -4.75 -3.26 5.90
CA HIS A 179 -4.63 -3.87 7.23
C HIS A 179 -5.12 -5.32 7.24
N GLU A 180 -6.23 -5.61 6.55
CA GLU A 180 -6.73 -6.98 6.42
C GLU A 180 -5.70 -7.90 5.78
N ALA A 181 -5.04 -7.47 4.70
CA ALA A 181 -4.00 -8.25 4.03
C ALA A 181 -2.80 -8.52 4.94
N LEU A 182 -2.40 -7.51 5.73
CA LEU A 182 -1.32 -7.63 6.71
C LEU A 182 -1.66 -8.68 7.78
N ILE A 183 -2.86 -8.60 8.37
CA ILE A 183 -3.32 -9.54 9.40
C ILE A 183 -3.51 -10.94 8.82
N LYS A 184 -4.15 -11.08 7.65
CA LYS A 184 -4.32 -12.36 6.95
C LYS A 184 -2.99 -13.06 6.73
N LYS A 185 -1.95 -12.31 6.30
CA LYS A 185 -0.63 -12.89 6.13
C LYS A 185 -0.06 -13.42 7.43
N ALA A 186 -0.19 -12.68 8.53
CA ALA A 186 0.30 -13.12 9.84
C ALA A 186 -0.39 -14.41 10.30
N ILE A 187 -1.73 -14.46 10.24
CA ILE A 187 -2.54 -15.64 10.61
C ILE A 187 -2.18 -16.88 9.78
N ASN A 188 -1.91 -16.69 8.49
CA ASN A 188 -1.51 -17.78 7.60
C ASN A 188 -0.06 -18.21 7.81
N SER A 189 0.78 -17.34 8.39
CA SER A 189 2.21 -17.58 8.55
C SER A 189 2.57 -18.21 9.91
N GLY A 190 1.66 -18.26 10.88
CA GLY A 190 1.98 -18.96 12.13
C GLY A 190 0.80 -19.32 13.02
N SER A 191 1.06 -20.24 13.96
CA SER A 191 0.07 -20.85 14.85
C SER A 191 -0.53 -19.84 15.83
N LYS A 192 0.31 -19.02 16.45
CA LYS A 192 -0.03 -17.92 17.37
C LYS A 192 0.41 -16.58 16.76
N VAL A 193 -0.41 -15.55 16.91
CA VAL A 193 -0.09 -14.19 16.45
C VAL A 193 -0.13 -13.21 17.63
N THR A 194 0.91 -12.40 17.80
CA THR A 194 0.84 -11.17 18.60
C THR A 194 0.67 -9.97 17.68
N LEU A 195 -0.45 -9.26 17.83
CA LEU A 195 -0.80 -8.08 17.04
C LEU A 195 -0.67 -6.83 17.92
N GLY A 196 0.35 -6.03 17.64
CA GLY A 196 0.57 -4.74 18.28
C GLY A 196 -0.23 -3.63 17.61
N VAL A 197 -1.02 -2.90 18.40
CA VAL A 197 -1.68 -1.65 17.99
C VAL A 197 -0.91 -0.47 18.56
N ALA A 198 -0.45 0.43 17.69
CA ALA A 198 0.43 1.51 18.08
C ALA A 198 -0.26 2.54 19.00
N THR A 199 0.47 3.08 19.97
CA THR A 199 0.08 4.27 20.75
C THR A 199 0.65 5.55 20.12
N LYS A 200 0.27 6.72 20.65
CA LYS A 200 0.53 8.04 20.04
C LYS A 200 2.00 8.28 19.69
N ASN A 201 2.93 7.80 20.51
CA ASN A 201 4.38 7.98 20.32
C ASN A 201 4.89 7.48 18.95
N ILE A 202 4.27 6.43 18.39
CA ILE A 202 4.67 5.86 17.10
C ILE A 202 4.25 6.72 15.91
N TYR A 203 3.15 7.45 16.02
CA TYR A 203 2.52 8.12 14.89
C TYR A 203 2.41 9.64 15.05
N ILE A 204 2.98 10.22 16.10
CA ILE A 204 2.87 11.65 16.40
C ILE A 204 3.42 12.56 15.28
N LYS A 205 4.37 12.07 14.48
CA LYS A 205 4.97 12.80 13.35
C LYS A 205 4.28 12.53 12.02
N LYS A 206 3.16 11.79 11.99
CA LYS A 206 2.49 11.47 10.73
C LYS A 206 1.71 12.68 10.19
N PRO A 207 1.59 12.83 8.87
CA PRO A 207 0.68 13.82 8.29
C PRO A 207 -0.74 13.60 8.79
N LEU A 208 -1.44 14.69 9.11
CA LEU A 208 -2.82 14.66 9.60
C LEU A 208 -2.98 13.77 10.84
N THR A 209 -2.10 13.93 11.83
CA THR A 209 -2.11 13.12 13.06
C THR A 209 -3.37 13.37 13.90
N GLU A 210 -3.93 14.57 13.82
CA GLU A 210 -5.16 14.99 14.50
C GLU A 210 -6.39 14.23 13.97
N ALA A 211 -6.32 13.72 12.73
CA ALA A 211 -7.36 12.91 12.12
C ALA A 211 -7.15 11.40 12.34
N ILE A 212 -6.12 10.98 13.11
CA ILE A 212 -5.93 9.56 13.45
C ILE A 212 -6.96 9.14 14.50
N GLU A 213 -7.59 7.98 14.29
CA GLU A 213 -8.56 7.44 15.22
C GLU A 213 -7.97 7.20 16.63
N PRO A 214 -8.74 7.44 17.70
CA PRO A 214 -8.31 7.12 19.06
C PRO A 214 -7.93 5.63 19.21
N TYR A 215 -6.99 5.33 20.11
CA TYR A 215 -6.52 3.95 20.33
C TYR A 215 -7.66 2.96 20.59
N LYS A 216 -8.67 3.36 21.38
CA LYS A 216 -9.85 2.53 21.67
C LYS A 216 -10.60 2.13 20.39
N ILE A 217 -10.79 3.07 19.46
CA ILE A 217 -11.48 2.82 18.18
C ILE A 217 -10.64 1.89 17.30
N ARG A 218 -9.34 2.16 17.13
CA ARG A 218 -8.44 1.32 16.31
C ARG A 218 -8.36 -0.12 16.85
N LYS A 219 -8.21 -0.27 18.17
CA LYS A 219 -8.21 -1.58 18.84
C LYS A 219 -9.55 -2.30 18.64
N LYS A 220 -10.68 -1.59 18.76
CA LYS A 220 -12.01 -2.15 18.51
C LYS A 220 -12.13 -2.64 17.06
N SER A 221 -11.79 -1.82 16.07
CA SER A 221 -11.86 -2.18 14.65
C SER A 221 -11.03 -3.44 14.31
N VAL A 222 -9.81 -3.54 14.86
CA VAL A 222 -8.97 -4.75 14.73
C VAL A 222 -9.64 -5.96 15.40
N THR A 223 -10.15 -5.78 16.62
CA THR A 223 -10.79 -6.85 17.40
C THR A 223 -12.04 -7.37 16.67
N ASP A 224 -12.89 -6.48 16.16
CA ASP A 224 -14.12 -6.82 15.44
C ASP A 224 -13.79 -7.58 14.14
N PHE A 225 -12.74 -7.18 13.42
CA PHE A 225 -12.27 -7.91 12.25
C PHE A 225 -11.80 -9.34 12.61
N LEU A 226 -11.01 -9.48 13.67
CA LEU A 226 -10.54 -10.80 14.14
C LEU A 226 -11.69 -11.69 14.61
N LYS A 227 -12.69 -11.13 15.31
CA LYS A 227 -13.92 -11.83 15.72
C LYS A 227 -14.70 -12.31 14.50
N LYS A 228 -14.96 -11.42 13.54
CA LYS A 228 -15.68 -11.73 12.29
C LYS A 228 -15.01 -12.88 11.51
N LYS A 229 -13.67 -12.97 11.58
CA LYS A 229 -12.90 -14.03 10.92
C LYS A 229 -12.62 -15.26 11.79
N LYS A 230 -13.13 -15.29 13.03
CA LYS A 230 -12.88 -16.37 14.01
C LYS A 230 -11.39 -16.60 14.28
N TRP A 231 -10.59 -15.53 14.31
CA TRP A 231 -9.13 -15.57 14.55
C TRP A 231 -8.70 -15.05 15.91
N LEU A 232 -9.65 -14.60 16.73
CA LEU A 232 -9.35 -14.00 18.03
C LEU A 232 -8.66 -14.97 19.00
N SER A 233 -9.07 -16.25 19.01
CA SER A 233 -8.47 -17.29 19.87
C SER A 233 -6.98 -17.52 19.60
N ARG A 234 -6.51 -17.21 18.37
CA ARG A 234 -5.12 -17.36 17.96
C ARG A 234 -4.32 -16.05 18.03
N THR A 235 -4.95 -14.95 18.44
CA THR A 235 -4.36 -13.61 18.36
C THR A 235 -4.34 -12.91 19.71
N LYS A 236 -3.15 -12.58 20.21
CA LYS A 236 -2.98 -11.69 21.37
C LYS A 236 -2.82 -10.25 20.88
N ILE A 237 -3.75 -9.36 21.26
CA ILE A 237 -3.65 -7.93 20.94
C ILE A 237 -2.91 -7.21 22.05
N ILE A 238 -1.87 -6.44 21.71
CA ILE A 238 -1.10 -5.61 22.66
C ILE A 238 -1.04 -4.16 22.20
N SER A 239 -0.81 -3.22 23.11
CA SER A 239 -0.35 -1.87 22.77
C SER A 239 1.17 -1.85 22.62
N PHE A 240 1.69 -0.94 21.79
CA PHE A 240 3.12 -0.64 21.77
C PHE A 240 3.38 0.85 21.51
N SER A 241 4.39 1.40 22.18
CA SER A 241 4.80 2.81 22.10
C SER A 241 6.14 3.03 21.40
N ASP A 242 6.87 1.96 21.11
CA ASP A 242 8.19 1.97 20.46
C ASP A 242 8.26 0.87 19.38
N PHE A 243 8.99 1.13 18.29
CA PHE A 243 9.03 0.24 17.12
C PHE A 243 9.55 -1.16 17.41
N ARG A 244 10.36 -1.34 18.47
CA ARG A 244 10.90 -2.64 18.90
C ARG A 244 9.81 -3.51 19.52
N ALA A 245 8.85 -2.91 20.23
CA ALA A 245 7.71 -3.57 20.87
C ALA A 245 8.06 -4.87 21.65
N GLY A 246 9.26 -4.93 22.26
CA GLY A 246 9.76 -6.13 22.93
C GLY A 246 10.24 -7.27 22.01
N ALA A 247 10.04 -7.18 20.69
CA ALA A 247 10.45 -8.22 19.74
C ALA A 247 11.98 -8.42 19.69
N HIS A 248 12.75 -7.39 20.04
CA HIS A 248 14.22 -7.45 20.11
C HIS A 248 14.81 -8.23 21.30
N ILE A 249 14.01 -8.59 22.30
CA ILE A 249 14.46 -9.27 23.54
C ILE A 249 13.72 -10.59 23.81
N ARG A 250 12.72 -10.93 23.00
CA ARG A 250 11.88 -12.11 23.19
C ARG A 250 12.38 -13.28 22.35
N GLY A 251 12.84 -14.34 22.99
CA GLY A 251 13.27 -15.59 22.34
C GLY A 251 12.13 -16.42 21.74
N ASP A 252 10.88 -16.20 22.18
CA ASP A 252 9.71 -16.98 21.79
C ASP A 252 9.05 -16.55 20.47
N ILE A 253 9.73 -15.75 19.64
CA ILE A 253 9.20 -15.21 18.39
C ILE A 253 10.01 -15.75 17.22
N ASP A 254 9.33 -16.35 16.24
CA ASP A 254 9.99 -16.91 15.06
C ASP A 254 10.03 -15.93 13.88
N ALA A 255 9.00 -15.10 13.75
CA ALA A 255 8.81 -14.25 12.57
C ALA A 255 8.11 -12.93 12.87
N ILE A 256 8.40 -11.95 12.02
CA ILE A 256 7.71 -10.66 11.97
C ILE A 256 7.10 -10.46 10.58
N VAL A 257 5.81 -10.14 10.52
CA VAL A 257 5.16 -9.76 9.25
C VAL A 257 5.12 -8.24 9.12
N VAL A 258 5.60 -7.74 7.99
CA VAL A 258 5.72 -6.31 7.69
C VAL A 258 5.20 -5.99 6.31
N SER A 259 4.84 -4.72 6.12
CA SER A 259 4.67 -4.16 4.78
C SER A 259 6.03 -3.77 4.21
N ARG A 260 6.08 -3.41 2.91
CA ARG A 260 7.29 -2.83 2.33
C ARG A 260 7.74 -1.54 3.04
N ILE A 261 6.79 -0.74 3.54
CA ILE A 261 7.09 0.51 4.26
C ILE A 261 7.77 0.22 5.60
N THR A 262 7.32 -0.81 6.31
CA THR A 262 7.83 -1.15 7.65
C THR A 262 8.97 -2.16 7.64
N TYR A 263 9.44 -2.59 6.48
CA TYR A 263 10.54 -3.54 6.33
C TYR A 263 11.84 -3.06 7.00
N GLY A 264 12.18 -1.78 6.86
CA GLY A 264 13.37 -1.20 7.50
C GLY A 264 13.36 -1.32 9.02
N ASN A 265 12.18 -1.28 9.66
CA ASN A 265 12.08 -1.48 11.10
C ASN A 265 12.33 -2.94 11.50
N ALA A 266 11.92 -3.92 10.69
CA ALA A 266 12.22 -5.32 10.94
C ALA A 266 13.71 -5.63 10.85
N LEU A 267 14.44 -4.98 9.92
CA LEU A 267 15.90 -5.08 9.86
C LEU A 267 16.54 -4.56 11.15
N LYS A 268 16.17 -3.35 11.60
CA LYS A 268 16.64 -2.77 12.86
C LYS A 268 16.35 -3.66 14.07
N ILE A 269 15.17 -4.30 14.10
CA ILE A 269 14.82 -5.26 15.15
C ILE A 269 15.76 -6.46 15.12
N ASN A 270 16.05 -7.02 13.95
CA ASN A 270 16.98 -8.14 13.82
C ASN A 270 18.42 -7.76 14.21
N ASP A 271 18.87 -6.55 13.88
CA ASP A 271 20.19 -6.07 14.31
C ASP A 271 20.27 -5.99 15.85
N LEU A 272 19.21 -5.53 16.51
CA LEU A 272 19.12 -5.51 17.97
C LEU A 272 19.04 -6.92 18.57
N ARG A 273 18.35 -7.86 17.91
CA ARG A 273 18.28 -9.26 18.36
C ARG A 273 19.65 -9.91 18.36
N ILE A 274 20.42 -9.72 17.29
CA ILE A 274 21.79 -10.24 17.19
C ILE A 274 22.65 -9.67 18.32
N LYS A 275 22.55 -8.36 18.60
CA LYS A 275 23.24 -7.74 19.75
C LYS A 275 22.82 -8.31 21.10
N ASN A 276 21.59 -8.80 21.21
CA ASN A 276 21.05 -9.45 22.41
C ASN A 276 21.21 -10.98 22.40
N ASN A 277 22.10 -11.54 21.57
CA ASN A 277 22.32 -12.99 21.44
C ASN A 277 21.06 -13.80 21.09
N LEU A 278 20.15 -13.22 20.31
CA LEU A 278 18.95 -13.88 19.81
C LEU A 278 19.04 -14.10 18.30
N ASP A 279 18.46 -15.21 17.84
CA ASP A 279 18.33 -15.49 16.40
C ASP A 279 17.50 -14.40 15.70
N PRO A 280 17.89 -13.97 14.49
CA PRO A 280 17.12 -13.00 13.73
C PRO A 280 15.74 -13.57 13.35
N LEU A 281 14.70 -12.74 13.44
CA LEU A 281 13.36 -13.11 13.03
C LEU A 281 13.29 -13.35 11.53
N LYS A 282 12.53 -14.36 11.12
CA LYS A 282 12.10 -14.49 9.73
C LYS A 282 11.19 -13.31 9.36
N ILE A 283 11.65 -12.48 8.42
CA ILE A 283 10.87 -11.33 7.94
C ILE A 283 9.94 -11.76 6.81
N ILE A 284 8.63 -11.60 7.02
CA ILE A 284 7.60 -11.96 6.05
C ILE A 284 6.99 -10.68 5.50
N ILE A 285 7.23 -10.38 4.22
CA ILE A 285 6.74 -9.15 3.59
C ILE A 285 5.37 -9.41 2.96
N VAL A 286 4.43 -8.49 3.19
CA VAL A 286 3.10 -8.47 2.58
C VAL A 286 3.12 -7.64 1.31
N ASP A 287 2.44 -8.13 0.28
CA ASP A 287 2.27 -7.41 -0.97
C ASP A 287 1.40 -6.17 -0.78
N ASN A 288 1.71 -5.12 -1.55
CA ASN A 288 0.96 -3.87 -1.48
C ASN A 288 -0.47 -4.09 -1.94
N VAL A 289 -1.44 -3.65 -1.14
CA VAL A 289 -2.84 -3.52 -1.57
C VAL A 289 -2.98 -2.18 -2.27
N LEU A 290 -3.46 -2.20 -3.50
CA LEU A 290 -3.59 -1.00 -4.33
C LEU A 290 -5.03 -0.46 -4.28
N ALA A 291 -5.14 0.86 -4.32
CA ALA A 291 -6.38 1.58 -4.55
C ALA A 291 -6.76 1.56 -6.05
N GLY A 292 -7.94 2.08 -6.38
CA GLY A 292 -8.46 2.11 -7.74
C GLY A 292 -7.62 2.91 -8.74
N ASP A 293 -6.69 3.74 -8.25
CA ASP A 293 -5.72 4.49 -9.06
C ASP A 293 -4.36 3.77 -9.19
N LYS A 294 -4.29 2.49 -8.80
CA LYS A 294 -3.08 1.65 -8.79
C LYS A 294 -1.95 2.15 -7.87
N LYS A 295 -2.22 3.16 -7.03
CA LYS A 295 -1.31 3.58 -5.96
C LYS A 295 -1.62 2.80 -4.68
N LEU A 296 -0.72 2.85 -3.71
CA LEU A 296 -0.89 2.17 -2.44
C LEU A 296 -2.17 2.64 -1.72
N LEU A 297 -2.94 1.70 -1.15
CA LEU A 297 -4.01 1.96 -0.19
C LEU A 297 -3.39 2.21 1.19
N SER A 298 -3.57 3.40 1.75
CA SER A 298 -3.05 3.77 3.08
C SER A 298 -4.01 4.66 3.87
N SER A 299 -3.96 4.57 5.20
CA SER A 299 -4.73 5.45 6.10
C SER A 299 -4.48 6.93 5.83
N GLU A 300 -3.26 7.31 5.45
CA GLU A 300 -2.92 8.70 5.13
C GLU A 300 -3.76 9.23 3.96
N ARG A 301 -3.94 8.43 2.91
CA ARG A 301 -4.77 8.81 1.76
C ARG A 301 -6.26 8.83 2.10
N ILE A 302 -6.70 7.98 3.04
CA ILE A 302 -8.06 8.02 3.58
C ILE A 302 -8.28 9.32 4.36
N ARG A 303 -7.38 9.64 5.29
CA ARG A 303 -7.41 10.89 6.07
C ARG A 303 -7.31 12.12 5.18
N ALA A 304 -6.50 12.10 4.13
CA ALA A 304 -6.37 13.19 3.17
C ALA A 304 -7.59 13.36 2.25
N GLY A 305 -8.56 12.44 2.30
CA GLY A 305 -9.76 12.50 1.46
C GLY A 305 -9.54 12.12 0.00
N GLU A 306 -8.50 11.35 -0.31
CA GLU A 306 -8.25 10.88 -1.67
C GLU A 306 -9.08 9.64 -2.03
N ILE A 307 -9.17 8.69 -1.08
CA ILE A 307 -9.78 7.38 -1.26
C ILE A 307 -10.62 6.99 -0.03
N ASP A 308 -11.61 6.12 -0.23
CA ASP A 308 -12.33 5.46 0.87
C ASP A 308 -11.57 4.24 1.43
N LYS A 309 -12.07 3.63 2.50
CA LYS A 309 -11.48 2.43 3.15
C LYS A 309 -11.39 1.20 2.24
N ASP A 310 -12.19 1.18 1.17
CA ASP A 310 -12.18 0.14 0.16
C ASP A 310 -11.17 0.40 -0.96
N GLY A 311 -10.55 1.58 -0.96
CA GLY A 311 -9.54 2.04 -1.90
C GLY A 311 -10.11 2.70 -3.14
N ALA A 312 -11.38 3.09 -3.17
CA ALA A 312 -11.95 3.77 -4.31
C ALA A 312 -11.74 5.30 -4.19
N ASN A 313 -11.25 5.94 -5.26
CA ASN A 313 -10.94 7.37 -5.29
C ASN A 313 -12.20 8.24 -5.29
N TYR A 314 -12.29 9.26 -4.43
CA TYR A 314 -13.44 10.17 -4.43
C TYR A 314 -13.56 10.99 -5.72
N THR A 315 -12.43 11.28 -6.39
CA THR A 315 -12.42 11.99 -7.67
C THR A 315 -13.11 11.22 -8.80
N ARG A 316 -13.38 9.91 -8.64
CA ARG A 316 -14.05 9.08 -9.65
C ARG A 316 -15.44 9.61 -10.05
N PHE A 317 -16.12 10.29 -9.14
CA PHE A 317 -17.46 10.84 -9.37
C PHE A 317 -17.44 12.04 -10.32
N PHE A 318 -16.31 12.73 -10.46
CA PHE A 318 -16.21 14.02 -11.15
C PHE A 318 -15.42 13.94 -12.45
N LYS A 319 -15.46 12.79 -13.14
CA LYS A 319 -14.83 12.62 -14.45
C LYS A 319 -15.54 13.39 -15.56
N LYS A 320 -16.84 13.63 -15.39
CA LYS A 320 -17.71 14.40 -16.27
C LYS A 320 -18.52 15.40 -15.44
N THR A 321 -19.09 16.40 -16.11
CA THR A 321 -20.04 17.31 -15.47
C THR A 321 -21.23 16.51 -14.95
N LEU A 322 -21.58 16.77 -13.69
CA LEU A 322 -22.74 16.19 -13.05
C LEU A 322 -23.87 17.21 -13.07
N PHE A 323 -25.05 16.80 -13.51
CA PHE A 323 -26.26 17.63 -13.50
C PHE A 323 -27.16 17.23 -12.34
N LEU A 324 -27.75 18.21 -11.66
CA LEU A 324 -28.66 18.00 -10.54
C LEU A 324 -30.04 17.54 -11.07
N PRO A 325 -30.49 16.32 -10.76
CA PRO A 325 -31.81 15.86 -11.18
C PRO A 325 -32.92 16.63 -10.46
N LYS A 326 -34.05 16.87 -11.16
CA LYS A 326 -35.20 17.63 -10.61
C LYS A 326 -35.74 17.01 -9.31
N ASN A 327 -35.82 15.67 -9.23
CA ASN A 327 -36.30 14.95 -8.05
C ASN A 327 -35.37 15.09 -6.83
N LEU A 328 -34.07 15.36 -7.05
CA LEU A 328 -33.09 15.49 -5.97
C LEU A 328 -33.07 16.90 -5.34
N ARG A 329 -33.66 17.91 -6.00
CA ARG A 329 -33.73 19.29 -5.51
C ARG A 329 -34.39 19.39 -4.13
N LYS A 330 -35.53 18.71 -3.93
CA LYS A 330 -36.23 18.68 -2.63
C LYS A 330 -35.36 18.06 -1.52
N GLN A 331 -34.53 17.06 -1.86
CA GLN A 331 -33.64 16.42 -0.90
C GLN A 331 -32.47 17.33 -0.51
N LEU A 332 -31.84 18.02 -1.46
CA LEU A 332 -30.72 18.93 -1.19
C LEU A 332 -31.14 20.25 -0.53
N ARG A 333 -32.43 20.61 -0.58
CA ARG A 333 -32.99 21.68 0.25
C ARG A 333 -33.06 21.31 1.74
N LYS A 334 -32.86 20.06 2.13
CA LYS A 334 -32.72 19.70 3.54
C LYS A 334 -31.26 19.89 3.95
N PRO A 335 -30.99 20.46 5.14
CA PRO A 335 -29.62 20.69 5.58
C PRO A 335 -28.87 19.36 5.69
N LEU A 336 -27.72 19.25 5.02
CA LEU A 336 -26.89 18.04 5.09
C LEU A 336 -26.02 17.97 6.37
N GLY A 337 -26.10 19.01 7.19
CA GLY A 337 -25.32 19.18 8.42
C GLY A 337 -26.07 19.93 9.50
N LYS A 338 -25.33 20.38 10.51
CA LYS A 338 -25.89 21.15 11.62
C LYS A 338 -26.19 22.57 11.15
N VAL A 339 -27.42 23.03 11.38
CA VAL A 339 -27.83 24.41 11.12
C VAL A 339 -27.30 25.32 12.23
N LEU A 340 -26.56 26.37 11.86
CA LEU A 340 -26.00 27.38 12.76
C LEU A 340 -26.53 28.76 12.34
N LYS A 341 -27.16 29.46 13.28
CA LYS A 341 -27.93 30.68 12.98
C LYS A 341 -27.08 31.95 12.82
N ASN A 342 -25.88 31.96 13.38
CA ASN A 342 -24.99 33.12 13.36
C ASN A 342 -23.52 32.70 13.51
N THR A 343 -22.59 33.61 13.18
CA THR A 343 -21.14 33.36 13.29
C THR A 343 -20.68 32.98 14.70
N GLY A 344 -21.33 33.49 15.76
CA GLY A 344 -21.02 33.09 17.14
C GLY A 344 -21.21 31.58 17.37
N GLN A 345 -22.27 30.98 16.83
CA GLN A 345 -22.50 29.53 16.86
C GLN A 345 -21.49 28.77 16.02
N VAL A 346 -21.06 29.31 14.87
CA VAL A 346 -19.99 28.74 14.04
C VAL A 346 -18.68 28.67 14.81
N LEU A 347 -18.26 29.76 15.46
CA LEU A 347 -17.04 29.81 16.26
C LEU A 347 -17.10 28.85 17.45
N LYS A 348 -18.25 28.76 18.13
CA LYS A 348 -18.47 27.77 19.20
C LYS A 348 -18.29 26.34 18.67
N PHE A 349 -18.90 26.02 17.54
CA PHE A 349 -18.81 24.70 16.92
C PHE A 349 -17.38 24.38 16.45
N PHE A 350 -16.66 25.35 15.88
CA PHE A 350 -15.25 25.21 15.49
C PHE A 350 -14.37 24.88 16.71
N ARG A 351 -14.52 25.62 17.82
CA ARG A 351 -13.76 25.38 19.06
C ARG A 351 -14.02 23.99 19.65
N GLN A 352 -15.25 23.49 19.54
CA GLN A 352 -15.64 22.16 20.01
C GLN A 352 -15.13 21.04 19.09
N SER A 353 -15.26 21.20 17.78
CA SER A 353 -14.90 20.17 16.79
C SER A 353 -13.41 20.10 16.48
N LYS A 354 -12.65 21.19 16.70
CA LYS A 354 -11.21 21.32 16.44
C LYS A 354 -10.83 20.74 15.07
N PRO A 355 -11.42 21.27 13.99
CA PRO A 355 -11.23 20.70 12.66
C PRO A 355 -9.80 20.95 12.17
N ILE A 356 -9.31 20.05 11.31
CA ILE A 356 -7.97 20.18 10.72
C ILE A 356 -7.90 21.14 9.54
N MET A 357 -9.06 21.51 9.00
CA MET A 357 -9.23 22.44 7.89
C MET A 357 -10.66 22.99 7.92
N THR A 358 -10.82 24.29 7.65
CA THR A 358 -12.13 24.90 7.44
C THR A 358 -12.33 25.33 6.00
N LEU A 359 -13.43 24.91 5.39
CA LEU A 359 -13.84 25.31 4.04
C LEU A 359 -15.10 26.15 4.13
N ALA A 360 -15.12 27.33 3.51
CA ALA A 360 -16.30 28.17 3.36
C ALA A 360 -16.74 28.23 1.90
N ILE A 361 -18.00 27.91 1.63
CA ILE A 361 -18.61 27.96 0.30
C ILE A 361 -19.68 29.07 0.30
N GLY A 362 -19.45 30.06 -0.54
CA GLY A 362 -20.31 31.22 -0.76
C GLY A 362 -19.72 32.52 -0.21
N ASP A 363 -20.05 33.62 -0.88
CA ASP A 363 -19.56 34.97 -0.56
C ASP A 363 -19.98 35.43 0.82
N ILE A 364 -21.28 35.32 1.12
CA ILE A 364 -21.88 35.87 2.33
C ILE A 364 -21.21 35.26 3.57
N ILE A 365 -21.12 33.93 3.63
CA ILE A 365 -20.50 33.25 4.76
C ILE A 365 -19.00 33.51 4.82
N SER A 366 -18.31 33.55 3.67
CA SER A 366 -16.89 33.84 3.64
C SER A 366 -16.58 35.22 4.21
N GLN A 367 -17.36 36.23 3.83
CA GLN A 367 -17.21 37.59 4.31
C GLN A 367 -17.60 37.73 5.79
N GLU A 368 -18.72 37.14 6.21
CA GLU A 368 -19.18 37.20 7.60
C GLU A 368 -18.12 36.62 8.56
N LEU A 369 -17.50 35.50 8.18
CA LEU A 369 -16.40 34.91 8.93
C LEU A 369 -15.18 35.82 9.01
N GLU A 370 -14.78 36.44 7.90
CA GLU A 370 -13.62 37.34 7.86
C GLU A 370 -13.84 38.62 8.68
N GLN A 371 -15.03 39.20 8.64
CA GLN A 371 -15.41 40.34 9.49
C GLN A 371 -15.29 40.00 10.99
N ASN A 372 -15.50 38.73 11.34
CA ASN A 372 -15.33 38.21 12.69
C ASN A 372 -13.91 37.67 12.97
N LYS A 373 -12.91 38.08 12.17
CA LYS A 373 -11.49 37.69 12.29
C LYS A 373 -11.24 36.17 12.19
N PHE A 374 -12.14 35.45 11.54
CA PHE A 374 -12.00 34.02 11.28
C PHE A 374 -11.75 33.80 9.78
N VAL A 375 -10.52 33.46 9.41
CA VAL A 375 -10.14 33.24 8.00
C VAL A 375 -10.23 31.74 7.68
N PRO A 376 -11.13 31.31 6.78
CA PRO A 376 -11.19 29.91 6.35
C PRO A 376 -9.91 29.47 5.61
N ASP A 377 -9.54 28.20 5.77
CA ASP A 377 -8.39 27.61 5.07
C ASP A 377 -8.57 27.56 3.56
N VAL A 378 -9.81 27.30 3.11
CA VAL A 378 -10.20 27.32 1.70
C VAL A 378 -11.54 28.04 1.57
N LYS A 379 -11.57 29.06 0.72
CA LYS A 379 -12.80 29.76 0.32
C LYS A 379 -13.19 29.36 -1.11
N ILE A 380 -14.47 29.10 -1.34
CA ILE A 380 -15.05 28.87 -2.66
C ILE A 380 -16.15 29.91 -2.81
N ILE A 381 -15.94 30.88 -3.70
CA ILE A 381 -16.84 32.02 -3.84
C ILE A 381 -17.27 32.18 -5.29
N ASP A 382 -18.53 32.55 -5.52
CA ASP A 382 -18.95 33.16 -6.77
C ASP A 382 -18.82 34.69 -6.65
N PHE A 383 -19.18 35.47 -7.66
CA PHE A 383 -19.33 36.93 -7.49
C PHE A 383 -20.77 37.35 -7.82
N ARG A 384 -21.72 36.42 -7.78
CA ARG A 384 -23.10 36.68 -8.19
C ARG A 384 -23.96 37.17 -7.04
N SER A 385 -23.53 36.96 -5.80
CA SER A 385 -24.29 37.35 -4.60
C SER A 385 -24.46 38.87 -4.44
N ARG A 386 -23.75 39.72 -5.22
CA ARG A 386 -23.88 41.18 -5.15
C ARG A 386 -23.98 41.84 -6.52
N ARG A 387 -25.18 42.36 -6.81
CA ARG A 387 -25.46 43.43 -7.79
C ARG A 387 -24.88 44.81 -7.38
N HIS A 388 -23.81 44.84 -6.58
CA HIS A 388 -23.11 46.08 -6.21
C HIS A 388 -21.60 45.85 -6.15
N SER A 389 -20.86 46.69 -6.89
CA SER A 389 -19.42 46.70 -7.05
C SER A 389 -18.68 46.74 -5.71
N LEU A 390 -18.21 45.59 -5.20
CA LEU A 390 -17.56 45.53 -3.89
C LEU A 390 -16.24 44.76 -3.87
N TYR A 391 -15.64 44.58 -5.04
CA TYR A 391 -14.19 44.44 -5.17
C TYR A 391 -13.74 45.52 -6.14
N SER A 392 -12.94 46.48 -5.68
CA SER A 392 -12.25 47.37 -6.62
C SER A 392 -11.39 46.48 -7.53
N SER A 393 -11.49 46.71 -8.84
CA SER A 393 -10.75 46.00 -9.88
C SER A 393 -9.24 45.91 -9.56
N THR A 394 -8.73 46.89 -8.82
CA THR A 394 -7.34 47.02 -8.38
C THR A 394 -6.90 46.06 -7.27
N GLU A 395 -7.77 45.60 -6.35
CA GLU A 395 -7.42 44.57 -5.35
C GLU A 395 -7.49 43.13 -5.90
N VAL A 396 -8.25 42.94 -6.97
CA VAL A 396 -8.41 41.63 -7.64
C VAL A 396 -7.18 41.24 -8.45
N GLU A 397 -6.46 42.24 -8.99
CA GLU A 397 -5.29 42.05 -9.84
C GLU A 397 -3.97 41.90 -9.06
N LYS A 398 -3.79 42.64 -7.96
CA LYS A 398 -2.52 42.63 -7.18
C LYS A 398 -2.23 41.31 -6.45
N ASN A 399 -3.23 40.44 -6.24
CA ASN A 399 -3.11 39.15 -5.54
C ASN A 399 -3.28 37.91 -6.45
N SER A 400 -3.09 38.08 -7.76
CA SER A 400 -3.41 37.10 -8.82
C SER A 400 -2.73 35.74 -8.68
N SER A 401 -1.57 35.63 -8.04
CA SER A 401 -0.79 34.38 -7.94
C SER A 401 -1.41 33.31 -7.01
N ARG A 402 -2.43 33.64 -6.21
CA ARG A 402 -3.04 32.72 -5.22
C ARG A 402 -4.49 32.31 -5.49
N ARG A 403 -5.12 32.81 -6.55
CA ARG A 403 -6.56 32.60 -6.82
C ARG A 403 -6.74 31.64 -8.00
N ALA A 404 -7.43 30.52 -7.78
CA ALA A 404 -7.81 29.61 -8.86
C ALA A 404 -9.16 30.05 -9.43
N ARG A 405 -9.22 30.35 -10.73
CA ARG A 405 -10.46 30.72 -11.44
C ARG A 405 -11.06 29.49 -12.15
N THR A 406 -12.38 29.32 -12.05
CA THR A 406 -13.11 28.19 -12.67
C THR A 406 -14.54 28.58 -13.06
N VAL A 407 -15.25 27.72 -13.78
CA VAL A 407 -16.65 27.94 -14.23
C VAL A 407 -17.54 26.81 -13.70
N ASN A 408 -18.71 27.14 -13.17
CA ASN A 408 -19.71 26.15 -12.78
C ASN A 408 -21.14 26.63 -13.08
N THR A 409 -21.79 26.05 -14.09
CA THR A 409 -23.14 26.46 -14.48
C THR A 409 -24.19 26.07 -13.43
N SER A 410 -25.33 26.76 -13.43
CA SER A 410 -26.42 26.52 -12.48
C SER A 410 -26.85 25.06 -12.45
N GLY A 411 -27.05 24.52 -11.25
CA GLY A 411 -27.48 23.13 -11.08
C GLY A 411 -26.46 22.08 -11.55
N THR A 412 -25.18 22.43 -11.72
CA THR A 412 -24.12 21.49 -12.13
C THR A 412 -22.97 21.39 -11.14
N ILE A 413 -22.18 20.33 -11.26
CA ILE A 413 -20.84 20.19 -10.67
C ILE A 413 -19.84 19.95 -11.79
N ASN A 414 -19.07 20.99 -12.14
CA ASN A 414 -18.11 20.97 -13.22
C ASN A 414 -16.76 20.34 -12.78
N PRO A 415 -16.17 19.40 -13.56
CA PRO A 415 -14.89 18.77 -13.24
C PRO A 415 -13.73 19.74 -13.06
N LYS A 416 -13.70 20.86 -13.80
CA LYS A 416 -12.66 21.89 -13.67
C LYS A 416 -12.77 22.57 -12.30
N SER A 417 -13.99 22.85 -11.84
CA SER A 417 -14.23 23.43 -10.51
C SER A 417 -13.85 22.47 -9.40
N VAL A 418 -14.19 21.19 -9.54
CA VAL A 418 -13.75 20.15 -8.60
C VAL A 418 -12.23 20.02 -8.57
N LYS A 419 -11.56 20.09 -9.73
CA LYS A 419 -10.10 20.07 -9.80
C LYS A 419 -9.49 21.29 -9.09
N ALA A 420 -10.05 22.48 -9.28
CA ALA A 420 -9.60 23.70 -8.59
C ALA A 420 -9.74 23.58 -7.07
N ILE A 421 -10.88 23.07 -6.58
CA ILE A 421 -11.12 22.81 -5.15
C ILE A 421 -10.10 21.80 -4.61
N ASN A 422 -9.89 20.69 -5.30
CA ASN A 422 -8.92 19.67 -4.88
C ASN A 422 -7.48 20.23 -4.81
N LEU A 423 -7.10 21.06 -5.78
CA LEU A 423 -5.79 21.72 -5.78
C LEU A 423 -5.65 22.72 -4.62
N ALA A 424 -6.70 23.50 -4.33
CA ALA A 424 -6.72 24.42 -3.19
C ALA A 424 -6.57 23.67 -1.86
N ILE A 425 -7.31 22.57 -1.66
CA ILE A 425 -7.18 21.71 -0.48
C ILE A 425 -5.75 21.19 -0.35
N LYS A 426 -5.19 20.63 -1.42
CA LYS A 426 -3.81 20.09 -1.41
C LYS A 426 -2.76 21.16 -1.13
N LYS A 427 -2.92 22.35 -1.70
CA LYS A 427 -2.00 23.48 -1.49
C LYS A 427 -2.10 24.03 -0.07
N ASN A 428 -3.30 24.10 0.52
CA ASN A 428 -3.44 24.43 1.93
C ASN A 428 -2.76 23.37 2.82
N LEU A 429 -2.98 22.07 2.55
CA LEU A 429 -2.34 21.00 3.31
C LEU A 429 -0.81 21.10 3.34
N SER A 430 -0.20 21.45 2.20
CA SER A 430 1.25 21.54 2.07
C SER A 430 1.83 22.87 2.57
N THR A 431 1.13 23.99 2.39
CA THR A 431 1.66 25.34 2.69
C THR A 431 1.14 25.95 3.98
N LYS A 432 0.03 25.44 4.52
CA LYS A 432 -0.75 26.02 5.61
C LYS A 432 -1.23 27.46 5.35
N LYS A 433 -1.24 27.89 4.09
CA LYS A 433 -1.71 29.22 3.68
C LYS A 433 -3.18 29.13 3.20
N PRO A 434 -4.03 30.10 3.57
CA PRO A 434 -5.39 30.20 3.04
C PRO A 434 -5.41 30.19 1.51
N GLN A 435 -6.39 29.50 0.92
CA GLN A 435 -6.60 29.42 -0.53
C GLN A 435 -7.98 29.96 -0.91
N THR A 436 -8.12 30.48 -2.13
CA THR A 436 -9.41 30.96 -2.65
C THR A 436 -9.62 30.45 -4.07
N VAL A 437 -10.80 29.83 -4.27
CA VAL A 437 -11.31 29.39 -5.57
C VAL A 437 -12.45 30.34 -5.96
N ILE A 438 -12.27 31.02 -7.09
CA ILE A 438 -13.27 31.91 -7.67
C ILE A 438 -14.03 31.14 -8.75
N VAL A 439 -15.35 31.09 -8.60
CA VAL A 439 -16.27 30.35 -9.47
C VAL A 439 -17.10 31.35 -10.28
N PHE A 440 -16.95 31.33 -11.59
CA PHE A 440 -17.85 32.02 -12.50
C PHE A 440 -19.09 31.15 -12.73
N GLY A 441 -20.20 31.47 -12.06
CA GLY A 441 -21.43 30.67 -12.09
C GLY A 441 -21.99 30.47 -10.68
N GLU A 442 -22.55 29.30 -10.36
CA GLU A 442 -23.06 28.96 -9.02
C GLU A 442 -22.08 28.06 -8.25
N GLU A 443 -21.94 28.28 -6.95
CA GLU A 443 -21.07 27.54 -6.03
C GLU A 443 -21.81 26.57 -5.10
N ASP A 444 -23.14 26.67 -4.96
CA ASP A 444 -23.94 25.91 -3.99
C ASP A 444 -23.66 24.40 -4.03
N LEU A 445 -23.72 23.80 -5.23
CA LEU A 445 -23.49 22.37 -5.42
C LEU A 445 -22.03 21.96 -5.23
N LEU A 446 -21.10 22.91 -5.22
CA LEU A 446 -19.69 22.67 -4.94
C LEU A 446 -19.43 22.36 -3.46
N ALA A 447 -20.43 22.51 -2.58
CA ALA A 447 -20.39 21.95 -1.23
C ALA A 447 -20.21 20.43 -1.24
N LEU A 448 -20.83 19.70 -2.18
CA LEU A 448 -20.72 18.23 -2.27
C LEU A 448 -19.29 17.74 -2.58
N PRO A 449 -18.58 18.24 -3.62
CA PRO A 449 -17.18 17.92 -3.83
C PRO A 449 -16.29 18.40 -2.69
N ALA A 450 -16.58 19.55 -2.07
CA ALA A 450 -15.82 20.02 -0.90
C ALA A 450 -15.88 19.03 0.26
N ILE A 451 -17.07 18.48 0.59
CA ILE A 451 -17.24 17.47 1.65
C ILE A 451 -16.47 16.18 1.36
N VAL A 452 -16.53 15.66 0.13
CA VAL A 452 -15.90 14.37 -0.19
C VAL A 452 -14.39 14.46 -0.39
N LEU A 453 -13.88 15.61 -0.84
CA LEU A 453 -12.45 15.82 -1.11
C LEU A 453 -11.67 16.42 0.06
N SER A 454 -12.32 17.06 1.02
CA SER A 454 -11.61 17.60 2.19
C SER A 454 -11.05 16.47 3.06
N PRO A 455 -9.95 16.69 3.78
CA PRO A 455 -9.45 15.75 4.76
C PRO A 455 -10.49 15.35 5.81
N LEU A 456 -10.38 14.16 6.42
CA LEU A 456 -11.21 13.78 7.56
C LEU A 456 -10.99 14.73 8.74
N ASN A 457 -12.04 15.00 9.51
CA ASN A 457 -12.09 16.05 10.53
C ASN A 457 -11.95 17.49 9.98
N SER A 458 -12.28 17.76 8.71
CA SER A 458 -12.48 19.14 8.23
C SER A 458 -13.87 19.65 8.59
N LEU A 459 -14.05 20.97 8.62
CA LEU A 459 -15.31 21.66 8.77
C LEU A 459 -15.69 22.34 7.46
N VAL A 460 -16.76 21.89 6.83
CA VAL A 460 -17.31 22.51 5.61
C VAL A 460 -18.52 23.36 6.00
N LEU A 461 -18.48 24.64 5.66
CA LEU A 461 -19.48 25.66 5.92
C LEU A 461 -20.06 26.14 4.59
N TYR A 462 -21.37 26.12 4.44
CA TYR A 462 -22.04 26.71 3.28
C TYR A 462 -23.34 27.37 3.69
N GLY A 463 -23.71 28.44 2.97
CA GLY A 463 -24.97 29.14 3.20
C GLY A 463 -26.16 28.32 2.72
N GLN A 464 -27.29 28.42 3.42
CA GLN A 464 -28.55 27.92 2.94
C GLN A 464 -29.66 28.94 3.23
N TRP A 465 -30.36 29.37 2.18
CA TRP A 465 -31.39 30.39 2.25
C TRP A 465 -32.46 30.04 3.30
N HIS A 466 -32.84 31.03 4.12
CA HIS A 466 -33.71 30.93 5.31
C HIS A 466 -33.26 30.06 6.49
N LEU A 467 -32.23 29.24 6.36
CA LEU A 467 -31.74 28.37 7.44
C LEU A 467 -30.47 28.91 8.11
N GLY A 468 -29.69 29.73 7.41
CA GLY A 468 -28.42 30.26 7.90
C GLY A 468 -27.24 29.44 7.39
N VAL A 469 -26.27 29.15 8.26
CA VAL A 469 -25.02 28.45 7.91
C VAL A 469 -25.16 26.97 8.20
N ILE A 470 -24.87 26.13 7.22
CA ILE A 470 -24.81 24.68 7.41
C ILE A 470 -23.37 24.27 7.68
N ALA A 471 -23.14 23.64 8.83
CA ALA A 471 -21.86 23.10 9.25
C ALA A 471 -21.81 21.58 9.13
N ILE A 472 -20.84 21.08 8.37
CA ILE A 472 -20.58 19.64 8.21
C ILE A 472 -19.16 19.33 8.62
N GLN A 473 -19.02 18.50 9.65
CA GLN A 473 -17.75 17.86 9.96
C GLN A 473 -17.56 16.65 9.04
N THR A 474 -16.44 16.59 8.34
CA THR A 474 -16.18 15.52 7.39
C THR A 474 -15.66 14.28 8.10
N THR A 475 -16.42 13.20 8.06
CA THR A 475 -16.13 11.88 8.62
C THR A 475 -16.29 10.84 7.51
N GLU A 476 -15.89 9.59 7.76
CA GLU A 476 -16.17 8.51 6.79
C GLU A 476 -17.67 8.41 6.49
N GLU A 477 -18.52 8.58 7.50
CA GLU A 477 -19.98 8.52 7.38
C GLU A 477 -20.55 9.68 6.55
N THR A 478 -20.14 10.93 6.82
CA THR A 478 -20.66 12.07 6.06
C THR A 478 -20.18 12.04 4.61
N LYS A 479 -18.96 11.55 4.35
CA LYS A 479 -18.49 11.27 3.00
C LYS A 479 -19.29 10.16 2.34
N GLU A 480 -19.59 9.06 3.03
CA GLU A 480 -20.41 7.98 2.48
C GLU A 480 -21.81 8.49 2.09
N LYS A 481 -22.49 9.22 3.00
CA LYS A 481 -23.79 9.87 2.71
C LYS A 481 -23.72 10.77 1.49
N THR A 482 -22.67 11.60 1.38
CA THR A 482 -22.48 12.50 0.24
C THR A 482 -22.21 11.75 -1.06
N THR A 483 -21.40 10.69 -1.04
CA THR A 483 -21.18 9.86 -2.23
C THR A 483 -22.44 9.12 -2.67
N LYS A 484 -23.34 8.73 -1.76
CA LYS A 484 -24.66 8.18 -2.11
C LYS A 484 -25.54 9.20 -2.84
N LEU A 485 -25.44 10.49 -2.49
CA LEU A 485 -26.10 11.57 -3.23
C LEU A 485 -25.46 11.75 -4.61
N LEU A 486 -24.14 11.85 -4.69
CA LEU A 486 -23.40 12.02 -5.95
C LEU A 486 -23.69 10.90 -6.97
N LYS A 487 -23.92 9.67 -6.51
CA LYS A 487 -24.32 8.54 -7.38
C LYS A 487 -25.67 8.75 -8.08
N LYS A 488 -26.51 9.66 -7.60
CA LYS A 488 -27.80 9.98 -8.20
C LYS A 488 -27.71 11.09 -9.26
N PHE A 489 -26.58 11.80 -9.36
CA PHE A 489 -26.34 12.80 -10.41
C PHE A 489 -25.93 12.11 -11.72
N ASN A 490 -26.00 12.82 -12.85
CA ASN A 490 -25.61 12.30 -14.15
C ASN A 490 -24.96 13.34 -15.05
#